data_AF-A0A920M196-F1
#
_entry.id   AF-A0A920M196-F1
#
_cell.length_a   1.000
_cell.length_b   1.000
_cell.length_c   1.000
_cell.angle_alpha   90.00
_cell.angle_beta   90.00
_cell.angle_gamma   90.00
#
_symmetry.space_group_name_H-M   'P 1'
#
loop_
_entity.id
_entity.type
_entity.pdbx_description
1 polymer ?
#
loop_
_entity_poly.entity_id
_entity_poly.type
_entity_poly.pdbx_seq_one_letter_code
_entity_poly.pdbx_strand_id
1 'polypeptide(L)' 'MSIPKSFIDQIIDQTNIVDVVGRRLQLTKKGDNYWCLCPFHDDKILL' A
#
# COMPACT_ATOMS: atom_id res chain seq x y z
N MET A 1 15.88 7.11 20.74
CA MET A 1 14.64 7.90 20.53
C MET A 1 13.52 6.92 20.23
N SER A 2 12.39 7.01 20.93
CA SER A 2 11.22 6.19 20.66
C SER A 2 10.10 7.08 20.14
N ILE A 3 9.44 6.66 19.06
CA ILE A 3 8.32 7.39 18.49
C ILE A 3 7.06 7.01 19.30
N PRO A 4 6.24 7.98 19.75
CA PRO A 4 5.01 7.69 20.48
C PRO A 4 4.02 6.87 19.65
N LYS A 5 3.35 5.89 20.26
CA LYS A 5 2.34 5.07 19.57
C LYS A 5 1.18 5.91 19.01
N SER A 6 0.69 6.87 19.78
CA SER A 6 -0.39 7.78 19.35
C SER A 6 -0.05 8.54 18.06
N PHE A 7 1.23 8.86 17.87
CA PHE A 7 1.68 9.51 16.64
C PHE A 7 1.67 8.54 15.45
N ILE A 8 2.05 7.28 15.66
CA ILE A 8 1.96 6.23 14.64
C ILE A 8 0.49 6.00 14.25
N ASP A 9 -0.41 5.89 15.24
CA ASP A 9 -1.84 5.69 14.99
C ASP A 9 -2.44 6.85 14.20
N GLN A 10 -2.09 8.10 14.53
CA GLN A 10 -2.52 9.28 13.78
C GLN A 10 -2.06 9.22 12.30
N ILE A 11 -0.83 8.78 12.04
CA ILE A 11 -0.35 8.64 10.66
C ILE A 11 -1.15 7.57 9.92
N ILE A 12 -1.40 6.42 10.55
CA ILE A 12 -2.15 5.31 9.93
C ILE A 12 -3.57 5.78 9.57
N ASP A 13 -4.25 6.51 10.45
CA ASP A 13 -5.60 7.02 10.24
C ASP A 13 -5.69 8.04 9.08
N GLN A 14 -4.68 8.89 8.95
CA GLN A 14 -4.64 9.95 7.93
C GLN A 14 -4.08 9.48 6.57
N THR A 15 -3.50 8.27 6.51
CA THR A 15 -2.79 7.80 5.32
C THR A 15 -3.63 6.81 4.52
N ASN A 16 -3.92 7.16 3.26
CA ASN A 16 -4.47 6.21 2.32
C ASN A 16 -3.36 5.33 1.71
N ILE A 17 -3.43 4.02 1.98
CA ILE A 17 -2.45 3.05 1.47
C ILE A 17 -2.42 2.97 -0.06
N VAL A 18 -3.55 3.21 -0.74
CA VAL A 18 -3.64 3.20 -2.20
C VAL A 18 -2.78 4.30 -2.80
N ASP A 19 -2.81 5.50 -2.22
CA ASP A 19 -2.01 6.64 -2.67
C ASP A 19 -0.51 6.41 -2.40
N VAL A 20 -0.18 5.81 -1.25
CA VAL A 20 1.21 5.53 -0.88
C VAL A 20 1.83 4.51 -1.83
N VAL A 21 1.14 3.40 -2.09
CA VAL A 21 1.62 2.32 -2.96
C VAL A 21 1.54 2.73 -4.43
N GLY A 22 0.51 3.48 -4.83
CA GLY A 22 0.29 3.96 -6.19
C GLY A 22 1.39 4.87 -6.73
N ARG A 23 2.18 5.51 -5.85
CA ARG A 23 3.39 6.25 -6.23
C ARG A 23 4.50 5.36 -6.80
N ARG A 24 4.51 4.07 -6.46
CA ARG A 24 5.53 3.11 -6.89
C ARG A 24 5.01 2.06 -7.87
N LEU A 25 3.76 1.65 -7.72
CA LEU A 25 3.15 0.58 -8.52
C LEU A 25 1.90 1.10 -9.23
N GLN A 26 1.71 0.67 -10.47
CA GLN A 26 0.44 0.89 -11.15
C GLN A 26 -0.62 -0.03 -10.54
N LEU A 27 -1.63 0.57 -9.91
CA LEU A 27 -2.74 -0.13 -9.28
C LEU A 27 -3.95 -0.16 -10.22
N THR A 28 -4.58 -1.32 -10.38
CA THR A 28 -5.81 -1.51 -11.13
C THR A 28 -6.96 -1.79 -10.17
N LYS A 29 -8.05 -1.00 -10.26
CA LYS A 29 -9.24 -1.22 -9.44
C LYS A 29 -10.02 -2.45 -9.94
N LYS A 30 -10.25 -3.43 -9.06
CA LYS A 30 -11.06 -4.63 -9.31
C LYS A 30 -12.10 -4.76 -8.19
N GLY A 31 -13.34 -4.32 -8.46
CA GLY A 31 -14.38 -4.22 -7.45
C GLY A 31 -14.02 -3.21 -6.36
N ASP A 32 -14.08 -3.64 -5.10
CA ASP A 32 -13.70 -2.85 -3.94
C ASP A 32 -12.18 -2.83 -3.66
N ASN A 33 -11.41 -3.65 -4.38
CA ASN A 33 -9.97 -3.84 -4.15
C ASN A 33 -9.10 -3.21 -5.24
N TYR A 34 -7.81 -3.04 -4.93
CA TYR A 34 -6.76 -2.63 -5.88
C TYR A 34 -5.75 -3.77 -6.06
N TRP A 35 -5.38 -4.04 -7.32
CA TRP A 35 -4.48 -5.12 -7.70
C TRP A 35 -3.25 -4.54 -8.40
N CYS A 36 -2.10 -5.18 -8.21
CA CYS A 36 -0.86 -4.86 -8.92
C CYS A 36 0.06 -6.08 -8.98
N LEU A 37 1.13 -5.97 -9.78
CA LEU A 37 2.20 -6.96 -9.75
C LEU A 37 2.98 -6.81 -8.44
N CYS A 38 3.21 -7.93 -7.76
CA CYS A 38 3.98 -7.96 -6.52
C CYS A 38 5.43 -7.54 -6.81
N PRO A 39 5.98 -6.50 -6.15
CA PRO A 39 7.37 -6.09 -6.34
C PRO A 39 8.36 -6.93 -5.52
N PHE A 40 7.88 -7.87 -4.70
CA PHE A 40 8.70 -8.62 -3.74
C PHE A 40 9.02 -10.04 -4.18
N HIS A 41 8.26 -10.58 -5.13
CA HIS A 41 8.49 -11.91 -5.66
C HIS A 41 8.64 -11.80 -7.18
N ASP A 42 9.70 -12.39 -7.73
CA ASP A 42 9.95 -12.48 -9.17
C ASP A 42 9.03 -13.48 -9.88
N ASP A 43 8.16 -14.16 -9.12
CA ASP A 43 7.15 -15.03 -9.70
C ASP A 43 6.11 -14.19 -10.43
N LYS A 44 6.14 -14.33 -11.74
CA LYS A 44 5.22 -13.69 -12.69
C LYS A 44 3.85 -14.35 -12.56
N ILE A 45 3.19 -14.20 -11.41
CA ILE A 45 1.81 -14.61 -11.25
C ILE A 45 0.95 -13.55 -11.94
N LEU A 46 0.69 -13.86 -13.20
CA LEU A 46 -0.24 -13.20 -14.09
C LEU A 46 -1.64 -13.24 -13.47
N LEU A 47 -2.15 -12.04 -13.21
CA LEU A 47 -3.57 -11.64 -13.19
C LEU A 47 -4.47 -12.08 -12.03
#